data_AF-A0A8S0GYY1-F1
#
_entry.id   AF-A0A8S0GYY1-F1
#
_cell.length_a   1.000
_cell.length_b   1.000
_cell.length_c   1.000
_cell.angle_alpha   90.00
_cell.angle_beta   90.00
_cell.angle_gamma   90.00
#
_symmetry.space_group_name_H-M   'P 1'
#
loop_
_entity.id
_entity.type
_entity.pdbx_description
1 polymer ?
#
loop_
_entity_poly.entity_id
_entity_poly.type
_entity_poly.pdbx_seq_one_letter_code
_entity_poly.pdbx_strand_id
1 'polypeptide(L)'
;MIKILVVEDSQDKLKRVLSELTAVDGCVLDDIDIARDARGAKQFLLENYYDLLILDISLPPTSDKDPVPDGGLVLLDEIIDRDIYISPREVIGLTAYSDIESQASKKFAGDLWRVLHYDISSTDWGEQIQRKVRHILATKKMGKIVGSYETDVCVITALPTPELSAVLNIPWAWGELPVDNDATQYHQCQVESHEKTLSVVAAAASRMGMPAAAVLAMKMITTFRPRYLVMLGITAGISGQVEMGDIIVADPSWDYGNGKRTLSDNVPIFYAAPHQINLEGFLKAKLARLSQDSGALAAIRSKWPTKCPPLLSVRLGPLASGAAVLEDPSITAGIREQHRKVLGIEMEAYAVFAAAQEASLPKPSVFVMKSVCDFADVDKDDSMQDYAAYTSAAAFKLFLEKFI
;
A
#
# COMPACT_ATOMS: atom_id res chain seq x y z
N MET A 1 -2.84 15.73 -4.28
CA MET A 1 -3.93 16.68 -4.57
C MET A 1 -3.93 17.75 -3.48
N ILE A 2 -4.01 19.04 -3.85
CA ILE A 2 -4.08 20.17 -2.92
C ILE A 2 -5.56 20.46 -2.63
N LYS A 3 -5.94 20.90 -1.43
CA LYS A 3 -7.29 21.41 -1.14
C LYS A 3 -7.19 22.86 -0.72
N ILE A 4 -7.91 23.74 -1.40
CA ILE A 4 -7.87 25.19 -1.20
C ILE A 4 -9.27 25.70 -0.87
N LEU A 5 -9.38 26.60 0.10
CA LEU A 5 -10.60 27.37 0.34
C LEU A 5 -10.33 28.82 -0.06
N VAL A 6 -11.17 29.38 -0.94
CA VAL A 6 -11.13 30.80 -1.31
C VAL A 6 -12.35 31.49 -0.71
N VAL A 7 -12.12 32.49 0.14
CA VAL A 7 -13.16 33.26 0.81
C VAL A 7 -13.13 34.69 0.27
N GLU A 8 -14.10 35.02 -0.58
CA GLU A 8 -14.09 36.27 -1.35
C GLU A 8 -15.52 36.64 -1.78
N ASP A 9 -15.98 37.83 -1.40
CA ASP A 9 -17.33 38.33 -1.71
C ASP A 9 -17.40 39.05 -3.06
N SER A 10 -16.30 39.63 -3.57
CA SER A 10 -16.30 40.25 -4.89
C SER A 10 -16.22 39.22 -6.00
N GLN A 11 -17.15 39.26 -6.95
CA GLN A 11 -17.16 38.29 -8.06
C GLN A 11 -15.96 38.47 -9.00
N ASP A 12 -15.51 39.71 -9.20
CA ASP A 12 -14.40 40.00 -10.11
C ASP A 12 -13.05 39.62 -9.51
N LYS A 13 -12.87 39.88 -8.21
CA LYS A 13 -11.67 39.48 -7.48
C LYS A 13 -11.58 37.95 -7.38
N LEU A 14 -12.70 37.29 -7.07
CA LEU A 14 -12.78 35.82 -7.05
C LEU A 14 -12.35 35.21 -8.38
N LYS A 15 -12.90 35.69 -9.51
CA LYS A 15 -12.53 35.18 -10.85
C LYS A 15 -11.03 35.28 -11.11
N ARG A 16 -10.40 36.38 -10.71
CA ARG A 16 -8.95 36.58 -10.86
C ARG A 16 -8.16 35.61 -9.99
N VAL A 17 -8.52 35.49 -8.70
CA VAL A 17 -7.86 34.54 -7.79
C VAL A 17 -7.96 33.11 -8.35
N LEU A 18 -9.13 32.69 -8.81
CA LEU A 18 -9.31 31.37 -9.43
C LEU A 18 -8.47 31.21 -10.70
N SER A 19 -8.36 32.24 -11.53
CA SER A 19 -7.49 32.22 -12.72
C SER A 19 -6.02 32.04 -12.36
N GLU A 20 -5.54 32.71 -11.31
CA GLU A 20 -4.16 32.56 -10.83
C GLU A 20 -3.90 31.17 -10.25
N LEU A 21 -4.86 30.61 -9.51
CA LEU A 21 -4.76 29.27 -8.93
C LEU A 21 -4.74 28.18 -10.00
N THR A 22 -5.64 28.28 -10.99
CA THR A 22 -5.78 27.28 -12.07
C THR A 22 -4.71 27.40 -13.14
N ALA A 23 -3.94 28.48 -13.17
CA ALA A 23 -2.73 28.60 -13.98
C ALA A 23 -1.57 27.72 -13.48
N VAL A 24 -1.65 27.17 -12.26
CA VAL A 24 -0.63 26.28 -11.71
C VAL A 24 -0.94 24.82 -12.05
N ASP A 25 -0.01 24.16 -12.75
CA ASP A 25 -0.12 22.72 -13.06
C ASP A 25 -0.32 21.87 -11.80
N GLY A 26 -1.42 21.10 -11.78
CA GLY A 26 -1.81 20.25 -10.66
C GLY A 26 -2.74 20.90 -9.63
N CYS A 27 -3.23 22.11 -9.91
CA CYS A 27 -4.31 22.77 -9.18
C CYS A 27 -5.53 22.87 -10.12
N VAL A 28 -6.61 22.13 -9.82
CA VAL A 28 -7.84 22.11 -10.63
C VAL A 28 -9.01 22.72 -9.85
N LEU A 29 -10.09 23.13 -10.53
CA LEU A 29 -11.24 23.75 -9.86
C LEU A 29 -11.92 22.84 -8.84
N ASP A 30 -11.96 21.52 -9.06
CA ASP A 30 -12.56 20.54 -8.13
C ASP A 30 -11.84 20.47 -6.78
N ASP A 31 -10.64 21.04 -6.70
CA ASP A 31 -9.82 21.12 -5.50
C ASP A 31 -10.01 22.44 -4.72
N ILE A 32 -10.84 23.34 -5.24
CA ILE A 32 -11.05 24.68 -4.71
C ILE A 32 -12.50 24.84 -4.26
N ASP A 33 -12.70 24.91 -2.95
CA ASP A 33 -13.99 25.32 -2.39
C ASP A 33 -14.06 26.85 -2.31
N ILE A 34 -15.27 27.39 -2.48
CA ILE A 34 -15.51 28.83 -2.55
C ILE A 34 -16.55 29.22 -1.51
N ALA A 35 -16.19 30.14 -0.64
CA ALA A 35 -17.10 30.84 0.25
C ALA A 35 -17.22 32.32 -0.14
N ARG A 36 -18.42 32.88 -0.04
CA ARG A 36 -18.72 34.27 -0.39
C ARG A 36 -18.83 35.20 0.81
N ASP A 37 -18.80 34.64 2.01
CA ASP A 37 -18.96 35.35 3.28
C ASP A 37 -18.32 34.54 4.44
N ALA A 38 -18.26 35.16 5.62
CA ALA A 38 -17.65 34.53 6.79
C ALA A 38 -18.41 33.29 7.28
N ARG A 39 -19.74 33.25 7.14
CA ARG A 39 -20.56 32.10 7.56
C ARG A 39 -20.30 30.87 6.68
N GLY A 40 -20.24 31.05 5.36
CA GLY A 40 -19.93 29.98 4.42
C GLY A 40 -18.54 29.42 4.65
N ALA A 41 -17.56 30.29 4.90
CA ALA A 41 -16.19 29.87 5.22
C ALA A 41 -16.15 28.98 6.47
N LYS A 42 -16.87 29.36 7.54
CA LYS A 42 -16.99 28.54 8.75
C LYS A 42 -17.60 27.17 8.48
N GLN A 43 -18.63 27.10 7.64
CA GLN A 43 -19.26 25.82 7.30
C GLN A 43 -18.27 24.87 6.62
N PHE A 44 -17.48 25.37 5.67
CA PHE A 44 -16.44 24.56 5.03
C PHE A 44 -15.38 24.10 6.04
N LEU A 45 -14.95 24.98 6.94
CA LEU A 45 -13.92 24.68 7.94
C LEU A 45 -14.39 23.80 9.10
N LEU A 46 -15.69 23.59 9.28
CA LEU A 46 -16.20 22.59 10.23
C LEU A 46 -16.04 21.16 9.70
N GLU A 47 -16.08 20.98 8.39
CA GLU A 47 -16.19 19.65 7.77
C GLU A 47 -14.93 19.24 7.01
N ASN A 48 -14.13 20.20 6.54
CA ASN A 48 -13.04 19.96 5.60
C ASN A 48 -11.71 20.53 6.07
N TYR A 49 -10.63 19.80 5.75
CA TYR A 49 -9.26 20.26 5.91
C TYR A 49 -8.77 20.93 4.62
N TYR A 50 -8.08 22.08 4.77
CA TYR A 50 -7.49 22.82 3.65
C TYR A 50 -5.98 23.01 3.84
N ASP A 51 -5.23 22.81 2.76
CA ASP A 51 -3.80 23.11 2.73
C ASP A 51 -3.54 24.61 2.66
N LEU A 52 -4.43 25.34 2.00
CA LEU A 52 -4.33 26.77 1.79
C LEU A 52 -5.71 27.41 1.92
N LEU A 53 -5.82 28.40 2.79
CA LEU A 53 -6.93 29.33 2.86
C LEU A 53 -6.49 30.65 2.22
N ILE A 54 -7.19 31.09 1.18
CA ILE A 54 -7.08 32.46 0.66
C ILE A 54 -8.29 33.24 1.18
N LEU A 55 -8.01 34.27 1.96
CA LEU A 55 -9.00 35.00 2.72
C LEU A 55 -9.00 36.47 2.34
N ASP A 56 -10.13 37.00 1.85
CA ASP A 56 -10.32 38.44 1.82
C ASP A 56 -10.39 39.00 3.24
N ILE A 57 -9.63 40.06 3.49
CA ILE A 57 -9.61 40.76 4.78
C ILE A 57 -10.89 41.58 4.97
N SER A 58 -11.39 42.19 3.89
CA SER A 58 -12.67 42.88 3.91
C SER A 58 -13.77 41.91 3.52
N LEU A 59 -14.53 41.42 4.49
CA LEU A 59 -15.48 40.33 4.26
C LEU A 59 -16.81 40.59 4.98
N PRO A 60 -17.96 40.31 4.33
CA PRO A 60 -19.24 40.39 5.00
C PRO A 60 -19.46 39.19 5.94
N PRO A 61 -20.18 39.38 7.07
CA PRO A 61 -20.50 38.27 7.97
C PRO A 61 -21.42 37.24 7.30
N THR A 62 -22.31 37.71 6.44
CA THR A 62 -23.25 36.94 5.62
C THR A 62 -23.45 37.67 4.29
N SER A 63 -23.71 36.93 3.22
CA SER A 63 -23.79 37.44 1.83
C SER A 63 -24.86 38.50 1.56
N ASP A 64 -25.81 38.68 2.49
CA ASP A 64 -26.84 39.72 2.47
C ASP A 64 -26.40 41.04 3.14
N LYS A 65 -25.19 41.10 3.70
CA LYS A 65 -24.64 42.27 4.41
C LYS A 65 -23.47 42.87 3.66
N ASP A 66 -23.21 44.15 3.95
CA ASP A 66 -22.05 44.85 3.41
C ASP A 66 -20.74 44.30 4.00
N PRO A 67 -19.64 44.29 3.21
CA PRO A 67 -18.33 43.91 3.68
C PRO A 67 -17.85 44.79 4.83
N VAL A 68 -17.30 44.16 5.87
CA VAL A 68 -16.68 44.86 6.98
C VAL A 68 -15.17 44.88 6.73
N PRO A 69 -14.48 46.03 6.87
CA PRO A 69 -13.09 46.14 6.45
C PRO A 69 -12.11 45.19 7.15
N ASP A 70 -12.41 44.74 8.37
CA ASP A 70 -11.66 43.75 9.14
C ASP A 70 -12.40 42.41 9.34
N GLY A 71 -13.48 42.18 8.60
CA GLY A 71 -14.34 41.00 8.76
C GLY A 71 -13.60 39.66 8.60
N GLY A 72 -12.63 39.59 7.69
CA GLY A 72 -11.74 38.44 7.53
C GLY A 72 -10.82 38.23 8.73
N LEU A 73 -10.34 39.30 9.36
CA LEU A 73 -9.51 39.20 10.58
C LEU A 73 -10.30 38.64 11.75
N VAL A 74 -11.58 39.04 11.90
CA VAL A 74 -12.48 38.54 12.94
C VAL A 74 -12.81 37.07 12.70
N LEU A 75 -13.07 36.68 11.45
CA LEU A 75 -13.25 35.28 11.08
C LEU A 75 -12.03 34.45 11.47
N LEU A 76 -10.82 34.95 11.16
CA LEU A 76 -9.58 34.25 11.43
C LEU A 76 -9.34 34.03 12.94
N ASP A 77 -9.60 35.04 13.78
CA ASP A 77 -9.55 34.87 15.25
C ASP A 77 -10.47 33.76 15.69
N GLU A 78 -11.71 33.75 15.20
CA GLU A 78 -12.69 32.77 15.63
C GLU A 78 -12.32 31.34 15.21
N ILE A 79 -11.66 31.17 14.06
CA ILE A 79 -11.17 29.87 13.59
C ILE A 79 -10.01 29.37 14.46
N ILE A 80 -9.10 30.26 14.86
CA ILE A 80 -7.93 29.90 15.68
C ILE A 80 -8.33 29.66 17.15
N ASP A 81 -9.18 30.50 17.70
CA ASP A 81 -9.54 30.48 19.12
C ASP A 81 -10.49 29.34 19.49
N ARG A 82 -11.13 28.71 18.51
CA ARG A 82 -12.13 27.65 18.74
C ARG A 82 -11.70 26.33 18.12
N ASP A 83 -11.54 25.33 18.98
CA ASP A 83 -11.19 23.94 18.60
C ASP A 83 -12.26 23.19 17.78
N ILE A 84 -13.39 23.83 17.46
CA ILE A 84 -14.45 23.22 16.65
C ILE A 84 -14.15 23.27 15.14
N TYR A 85 -13.27 24.16 14.71
CA TYR A 85 -12.92 24.32 13.30
C TYR A 85 -11.63 23.57 12.97
N ILE A 86 -11.58 22.99 11.78
CA ILE A 86 -10.37 22.41 11.22
C ILE A 86 -9.52 23.56 10.70
N SER A 87 -8.48 23.90 11.47
CA SER A 87 -7.59 25.01 11.11
C SER A 87 -6.84 24.71 9.79
N PRO A 88 -6.81 25.66 8.84
CA PRO A 88 -6.07 25.49 7.60
C PRO A 88 -4.56 25.47 7.86
N ARG A 89 -3.81 24.73 7.05
CA ARG A 89 -2.35 24.62 7.22
C ARG A 89 -1.62 25.93 6.93
N GLU A 90 -2.06 26.64 5.90
CA GLU A 90 -1.48 27.90 5.45
C GLU A 90 -2.60 28.90 5.18
N VAL A 91 -2.37 30.18 5.51
CA VAL A 91 -3.33 31.26 5.22
C VAL A 91 -2.63 32.39 4.47
N ILE A 92 -3.28 32.86 3.40
CA ILE A 92 -2.92 34.08 2.69
C ILE A 92 -4.09 35.05 2.77
N GLY A 93 -3.85 36.20 3.38
CA GLY A 93 -4.79 37.31 3.40
C GLY A 93 -4.65 38.16 2.14
N LEU A 94 -5.75 38.56 1.53
CA LEU A 94 -5.79 39.55 0.46
C LEU A 94 -6.50 40.80 0.94
N THR A 95 -5.94 41.98 0.66
CA THR A 95 -6.62 43.25 0.92
C THR A 95 -6.29 44.26 -0.17
N ALA A 96 -7.30 45.01 -0.63
CA ALA A 96 -7.10 46.18 -1.48
C ALA A 96 -6.90 47.48 -0.66
N TYR A 97 -7.10 47.42 0.65
CA TYR A 97 -7.04 48.58 1.55
C TYR A 97 -5.67 48.69 2.23
N SER A 98 -4.91 49.72 1.86
CA SER A 98 -3.60 50.04 2.43
C SER A 98 -3.64 50.25 3.95
N ASP A 99 -4.73 50.85 4.45
CA ASP A 99 -4.83 51.29 5.83
C ASP A 99 -4.97 50.11 6.81
N ILE A 100 -5.49 48.97 6.33
CA ILE A 100 -5.72 47.76 7.12
C ILE A 100 -4.59 46.75 6.92
N GLU A 101 -3.84 46.86 5.82
CA GLU A 101 -2.73 45.97 5.48
C GLU A 101 -1.68 45.88 6.60
N SER A 102 -1.34 47.01 7.25
CA SER A 102 -0.37 47.02 8.34
C SER A 102 -0.86 46.25 9.58
N GLN A 103 -2.14 46.40 9.92
CA GLN A 103 -2.76 45.70 11.05
C GLN A 103 -2.88 44.20 10.75
N ALA A 104 -3.39 43.85 9.57
CA ALA A 104 -3.53 42.47 9.12
C ALA A 104 -2.16 41.77 9.06
N SER A 105 -1.13 42.43 8.51
CA SER A 105 0.22 41.87 8.40
C SER A 105 0.83 41.54 9.76
N LYS A 106 0.66 42.43 10.76
CA LYS A 106 1.15 42.17 12.13
C LYS A 106 0.50 40.94 12.76
N LYS A 107 -0.79 40.75 12.51
CA LYS A 107 -1.54 39.61 13.04
C LYS A 107 -1.11 38.31 12.40
N PHE A 108 -1.11 38.26 11.07
CA PHE A 108 -0.70 37.09 10.30
C PHE A 108 0.74 36.66 10.59
N ALA A 109 1.64 37.61 10.91
CA ALA A 109 3.02 37.31 11.27
C ALA A 109 3.16 36.45 12.53
N GLY A 110 2.19 36.48 13.46
CA GLY A 110 2.19 35.65 14.67
C GLY A 110 2.23 34.16 14.36
N ASP A 111 1.48 33.74 13.33
CA ASP A 111 1.39 32.36 12.84
C ASP A 111 2.25 32.12 11.57
N LEU A 112 3.16 33.06 11.26
CA LEU A 112 4.01 33.06 10.06
C LEU A 112 3.24 33.05 8.72
N TRP A 113 1.99 33.48 8.74
CA TRP A 113 1.17 33.68 7.55
C TRP A 113 1.46 35.03 6.89
N ARG A 114 0.91 35.24 5.69
CA ARG A 114 1.19 36.43 4.87
C ARG A 114 -0.08 37.14 4.44
N VAL A 115 0.01 38.46 4.39
CA VAL A 115 -0.97 39.34 3.75
C VAL A 115 -0.35 39.88 2.46
N LEU A 116 -1.10 39.85 1.37
CA LEU A 116 -0.72 40.43 0.09
C LEU A 116 -1.65 41.59 -0.24
N HIS A 117 -1.05 42.68 -0.72
CA HIS A 117 -1.79 43.79 -1.27
C HIS A 117 -2.37 43.39 -2.64
N TYR A 118 -3.69 43.43 -2.76
CA TYR A 118 -4.39 43.18 -4.00
C TYR A 118 -4.51 44.48 -4.79
N ASP A 119 -3.84 44.52 -5.93
CA ASP A 119 -3.93 45.61 -6.91
C ASP A 119 -4.37 45.02 -8.26
N ILE A 120 -5.46 45.57 -8.81
CA ILE A 120 -6.03 45.12 -10.09
C ILE A 120 -5.10 45.37 -11.27
N SER A 121 -4.19 46.34 -11.14
CA SER A 121 -3.21 46.72 -12.17
C SER A 121 -1.91 45.92 -12.09
N SER A 122 -1.72 45.12 -11.04
CA SER A 122 -0.52 44.33 -10.78
C SER A 122 -0.80 42.83 -10.82
N THR A 123 0.21 42.05 -11.19
CA THR A 123 0.21 40.58 -11.15
C THR A 123 1.05 40.02 -10.01
N ASP A 124 1.73 40.86 -9.24
CA ASP A 124 2.72 40.43 -8.25
C ASP A 124 2.11 39.57 -7.13
N TRP A 125 0.92 39.93 -6.65
CA TRP A 125 0.17 39.14 -5.66
C TRP A 125 -0.20 37.75 -6.22
N GLY A 126 -0.56 37.67 -7.50
CA GLY A 126 -0.89 36.42 -8.19
C GLY A 126 0.32 35.51 -8.31
N GLU A 127 1.46 36.05 -8.75
CA GLU A 127 2.72 35.31 -8.84
C GLU A 127 3.16 34.73 -7.49
N GLN A 128 2.99 35.48 -6.40
CA GLN A 128 3.30 35.02 -5.05
C GLN A 128 2.42 33.84 -4.62
N ILE A 129 1.11 33.90 -4.88
CA ILE A 129 0.18 32.79 -4.63
C ILE A 129 0.59 31.57 -5.45
N GLN A 130 0.85 31.74 -6.75
CA GLN A 130 1.26 30.64 -7.62
C GLN A 130 2.53 29.94 -7.12
N ARG A 131 3.54 30.72 -6.64
CA ARG A 131 4.77 30.15 -6.06
C ARG A 131 4.48 29.33 -4.80
N LYS A 132 3.60 29.80 -3.91
CA LYS A 132 3.19 29.06 -2.71
C LYS A 132 2.45 27.77 -3.06
N VAL A 133 1.50 27.82 -4.00
CA VAL A 133 0.76 26.64 -4.46
C VAL A 133 1.71 25.62 -5.07
N ARG A 134 2.65 26.03 -5.93
CA ARG A 134 3.70 25.15 -6.48
C ARG A 134 4.53 24.48 -5.38
N HIS A 135 4.89 25.21 -4.33
CA HIS A 135 5.63 24.66 -3.20
C HIS A 135 4.81 23.63 -2.41
N ILE A 136 3.54 23.92 -2.11
CA ILE A 136 2.64 22.98 -1.43
C ILE A 136 2.46 21.71 -2.26
N LEU A 137 2.25 21.84 -3.58
CA LEU A 137 2.14 20.70 -4.48
C LEU A 137 3.44 19.88 -4.55
N ALA A 138 4.61 20.53 -4.59
CA ALA A 138 5.90 19.85 -4.60
C ALA A 138 6.14 19.04 -3.30
N THR A 139 5.81 19.61 -2.15
CA THR A 139 5.95 18.91 -0.85
C THR A 139 4.94 17.77 -0.70
N LYS A 140 3.71 17.93 -1.21
CA LYS A 140 2.70 16.87 -1.24
C LYS A 140 3.03 15.72 -2.19
N LYS A 141 3.69 15.98 -3.33
CA LYS A 141 4.18 14.92 -4.21
C LYS A 141 5.20 14.02 -3.52
N MET A 142 6.04 14.58 -2.63
CA MET A 142 6.94 13.80 -1.78
C MET A 142 6.21 13.10 -0.62
N GLY A 143 5.14 13.69 -0.10
CA GLY A 143 4.29 13.12 0.96
C GLY A 143 3.08 12.36 0.43
N LYS A 144 3.29 11.37 -0.45
CA LYS A 144 2.24 10.45 -0.94
C LYS A 144 1.37 9.96 0.23
N ILE A 145 0.07 10.10 0.03
CA ILE A 145 -1.01 10.18 1.02
C ILE A 145 -0.92 9.08 2.09
N VAL A 146 -0.81 9.50 3.35
CA VAL A 146 -1.06 8.65 4.52
C VAL A 146 -2.54 8.22 4.47
N GLY A 147 -2.82 6.99 4.04
CA GLY A 147 -4.13 6.35 4.21
C GLY A 147 -4.71 5.61 3.00
N SER A 148 -4.22 5.82 1.77
CA SER A 148 -4.74 5.11 0.58
C SER A 148 -3.77 4.04 0.07
N TYR A 149 -4.34 2.99 -0.53
CA TYR A 149 -3.62 2.03 -1.36
C TYR A 149 -3.38 2.64 -2.75
N GLU A 150 -2.22 2.39 -3.36
CA GLU A 150 -1.86 2.90 -4.70
C GLU A 150 -1.81 1.81 -5.78
N THR A 151 -1.64 0.56 -5.35
CA THR A 151 -1.65 -0.64 -6.19
C THR A 151 -2.62 -1.67 -5.59
N ASP A 152 -3.24 -2.49 -6.42
CA ASP A 152 -4.15 -3.53 -5.93
C ASP A 152 -3.39 -4.73 -5.39
N VAL A 153 -2.40 -5.23 -6.13
CA VAL A 153 -1.65 -6.44 -5.76
C VAL A 153 -0.16 -6.29 -5.99
N CYS A 154 0.63 -6.67 -4.99
CA CYS A 154 2.06 -6.93 -5.15
C CYS A 154 2.34 -8.43 -4.99
N VAL A 155 3.06 -9.01 -5.95
CA VAL A 155 3.48 -10.41 -5.98
C VAL A 155 4.98 -10.50 -5.72
N ILE A 156 5.37 -11.33 -4.77
CA ILE A 156 6.74 -11.60 -4.37
C ILE A 156 7.07 -13.05 -4.66
N THR A 157 8.25 -13.29 -5.23
CA THR A 157 8.87 -14.61 -5.28
C THR A 157 10.26 -14.57 -4.66
N ALA A 158 10.80 -15.71 -4.23
CA ALA A 158 12.14 -15.76 -3.67
C ALA A 158 13.21 -15.71 -4.77
N LEU A 159 12.93 -16.34 -5.92
CA LEU A 159 13.87 -16.49 -7.03
C LEU A 159 13.30 -15.96 -8.37
N PRO A 160 14.15 -15.41 -9.26
CA PRO A 160 13.76 -15.07 -10.63
C PRO A 160 13.31 -16.29 -11.45
N THR A 161 13.96 -17.43 -11.25
CA THR A 161 13.63 -18.69 -11.89
C THR A 161 13.68 -19.80 -10.83
N PRO A 162 12.70 -20.73 -10.81
CA PRO A 162 11.54 -20.81 -11.72
C PRO A 162 10.34 -19.94 -11.31
N GLU A 163 10.37 -19.34 -10.12
CA GLU A 163 9.18 -18.74 -9.50
C GLU A 163 8.67 -17.47 -10.22
N LEU A 164 9.48 -16.41 -10.33
CA LEU A 164 9.02 -15.18 -11.02
C LEU A 164 8.74 -15.45 -12.49
N SER A 165 9.54 -16.30 -13.12
CA SER A 165 9.33 -16.74 -14.51
C SER A 165 7.93 -17.35 -14.70
N ALA A 166 7.45 -18.17 -13.75
CA ALA A 166 6.09 -18.71 -13.80
C ALA A 166 4.99 -17.65 -13.64
N VAL A 167 5.22 -16.63 -12.80
CA VAL A 167 4.31 -15.47 -12.66
C VAL A 167 4.26 -14.65 -13.95
N LEU A 168 5.40 -14.36 -14.56
CA LEU A 168 5.48 -13.60 -15.81
C LEU A 168 4.94 -14.38 -17.02
N ASN A 169 4.87 -15.72 -16.93
CA ASN A 169 4.23 -16.59 -17.93
C ASN A 169 2.70 -16.59 -17.85
N ILE A 170 2.10 -16.01 -16.80
CA ILE A 170 0.66 -15.73 -16.81
C ILE A 170 0.38 -14.81 -18.00
N PRO A 171 -0.64 -15.10 -18.85
CA PRO A 171 -0.92 -14.34 -20.08
C PRO A 171 -1.57 -12.97 -19.79
N TRP A 172 -0.90 -12.18 -18.98
CA TRP A 172 -1.17 -10.77 -18.73
C TRP A 172 -0.11 -9.94 -19.45
N ALA A 173 -0.47 -8.72 -19.83
CA ALA A 173 0.42 -7.83 -20.56
C ALA A 173 1.47 -7.21 -19.62
N TRP A 174 2.45 -8.01 -19.18
CA TRP A 174 3.54 -7.58 -18.33
C TRP A 174 4.47 -6.59 -19.05
N GLY A 175 4.77 -5.49 -18.39
CA GLY A 175 5.80 -4.53 -18.77
C GLY A 175 6.79 -4.31 -17.64
N GLU A 176 7.99 -3.84 -17.97
CA GLU A 176 8.97 -3.42 -16.97
C GLU A 176 8.52 -2.14 -16.25
N LEU A 177 8.73 -2.09 -14.93
CA LEU A 177 8.45 -0.93 -14.09
C LEU A 177 9.76 -0.49 -13.41
N PRO A 178 10.51 0.46 -13.99
CA PRO A 178 11.68 1.02 -13.33
C PRO A 178 11.25 1.86 -12.12
N VAL A 179 12.01 1.75 -11.03
CA VAL A 179 11.85 2.57 -9.83
C VAL A 179 13.17 3.28 -9.55
N ASP A 180 13.13 4.60 -9.48
CA ASP A 180 14.33 5.42 -9.26
C ASP A 180 15.03 5.05 -7.95
N ASN A 181 16.36 4.91 -8.01
CA ASN A 181 17.22 4.53 -6.88
C ASN A 181 16.91 3.15 -6.28
N ASP A 182 16.22 2.28 -7.01
CA ASP A 182 16.00 0.88 -6.64
C ASP A 182 16.53 -0.05 -7.74
N ALA A 183 17.43 -0.97 -7.36
CA ALA A 183 18.00 -1.96 -8.27
C ALA A 183 17.10 -3.18 -8.51
N THR A 184 15.99 -3.32 -7.77
CA THR A 184 15.03 -4.40 -7.96
C THR A 184 14.32 -4.24 -9.29
N GLN A 185 14.26 -5.31 -10.07
CA GLN A 185 13.48 -5.36 -11.31
C GLN A 185 12.02 -5.64 -10.96
N TYR A 186 11.16 -4.65 -11.18
CA TYR A 186 9.72 -4.79 -11.02
C TYR A 186 9.06 -4.95 -12.39
N HIS A 187 8.00 -5.75 -12.43
CA HIS A 187 7.13 -5.92 -13.58
C HIS A 187 5.72 -5.49 -13.20
N GLN A 188 5.01 -4.82 -14.11
CA GLN A 188 3.63 -4.41 -13.88
C GLN A 188 2.71 -4.88 -14.98
N CYS A 189 1.45 -5.13 -14.64
CA CYS A 189 0.37 -5.31 -15.61
C CYS A 189 -0.97 -4.81 -15.04
N GLN A 190 -1.97 -4.77 -15.91
CA GLN A 190 -3.36 -4.59 -15.53
C GLN A 190 -4.14 -5.85 -15.89
N VAL A 191 -5.03 -6.26 -14.98
CA VAL A 191 -5.82 -7.49 -15.14
C VAL A 191 -7.30 -7.19 -14.90
N GLU A 192 -8.18 -7.81 -15.67
CA GLU A 192 -9.62 -7.70 -15.45
C GLU A 192 -10.09 -8.76 -14.45
N SER A 193 -10.79 -8.33 -13.40
CA SER A 193 -11.46 -9.21 -12.44
C SER A 193 -12.86 -8.67 -12.13
N HIS A 194 -13.90 -9.48 -12.33
CA HIS A 194 -15.30 -9.21 -11.93
C HIS A 194 -15.72 -7.73 -11.99
N GLU A 195 -15.59 -7.11 -13.17
CA GLU A 195 -15.96 -5.70 -13.48
C GLU A 195 -14.98 -4.61 -12.99
N LYS A 196 -13.77 -4.99 -12.55
CA LYS A 196 -12.71 -4.06 -12.15
C LYS A 196 -11.41 -4.38 -12.86
N THR A 197 -10.65 -3.34 -13.16
CA THR A 197 -9.25 -3.46 -13.59
C THR A 197 -8.36 -3.36 -12.37
N LEU A 198 -7.57 -4.39 -12.10
CA LEU A 198 -6.63 -4.44 -10.99
C LEU A 198 -5.21 -4.18 -11.49
N SER A 199 -4.47 -3.36 -10.75
CA SER A 199 -3.04 -3.12 -10.95
C SER A 199 -2.22 -4.17 -10.20
N VAL A 200 -1.31 -4.84 -10.91
CA VAL A 200 -0.45 -5.89 -10.35
C VAL A 200 1.00 -5.53 -10.58
N VAL A 201 1.81 -5.61 -9.52
CA VAL A 201 3.28 -5.46 -9.59
C VAL A 201 3.94 -6.75 -9.07
N ALA A 202 4.91 -7.30 -9.80
CA ALA A 202 5.62 -8.52 -9.43
C ALA A 202 7.14 -8.28 -9.38
N ALA A 203 7.82 -8.93 -8.44
CA ALA A 203 9.28 -8.95 -8.36
C ALA A 203 9.81 -10.19 -7.62
N ALA A 204 11.08 -10.50 -7.86
CA ALA A 204 11.83 -11.53 -7.13
C ALA A 204 12.78 -10.91 -6.11
N ALA A 205 12.96 -11.58 -4.97
CA ALA A 205 13.95 -11.18 -3.99
C ALA A 205 15.38 -11.30 -4.57
N SER A 206 16.32 -10.56 -3.99
CA SER A 206 17.73 -10.59 -4.44
C SER A 206 18.42 -11.94 -4.22
N ARG A 207 17.89 -12.77 -3.31
CA ARG A 207 18.34 -14.10 -2.93
C ARG A 207 17.24 -14.79 -2.11
N MET A 208 17.36 -16.11 -1.94
CA MET A 208 16.52 -16.88 -1.00
C MET A 208 16.73 -16.45 0.46
N GLY A 209 15.72 -16.72 1.29
CA GLY A 209 15.75 -16.54 2.74
C GLY A 209 14.97 -15.33 3.25
N MET A 210 14.48 -15.47 4.49
CA MET A 210 13.66 -14.50 5.21
C MET A 210 14.15 -13.04 5.14
N PRO A 211 15.46 -12.71 5.31
CA PRO A 211 15.89 -11.32 5.24
C PRO A 211 15.65 -10.67 3.88
N ALA A 212 15.91 -11.40 2.79
CA ALA A 212 15.73 -10.88 1.44
C ALA A 212 14.24 -10.73 1.08
N ALA A 213 13.41 -11.69 1.51
CA ALA A 213 11.97 -11.62 1.35
C ALA A 213 11.35 -10.44 2.13
N ALA A 214 11.76 -10.21 3.38
CA ALA A 214 11.31 -9.06 4.18
C ALA A 214 11.72 -7.73 3.55
N VAL A 215 12.96 -7.62 3.04
CA VAL A 215 13.44 -6.40 2.35
C VAL A 215 12.61 -6.11 1.10
N LEU A 216 12.35 -7.13 0.26
CA LEU A 216 11.52 -6.95 -0.92
C LEU A 216 10.07 -6.60 -0.54
N ALA A 217 9.50 -7.30 0.43
CA ALA A 217 8.16 -7.01 0.94
C ALA A 217 8.05 -5.56 1.39
N MET A 218 8.97 -5.08 2.24
CA MET A 218 8.96 -3.70 2.70
C MET A 218 9.15 -2.69 1.58
N LYS A 219 10.07 -2.94 0.62
CA LYS A 219 10.21 -2.09 -0.57
C LYS A 219 8.90 -1.98 -1.34
N MET A 220 8.26 -3.10 -1.66
CA MET A 220 7.00 -3.09 -2.40
C MET A 220 5.87 -2.42 -1.62
N ILE A 221 5.79 -2.66 -0.30
CA ILE A 221 4.81 -2.02 0.58
C ILE A 221 5.00 -0.49 0.58
N THR A 222 6.24 0.00 0.75
CA THR A 222 6.50 1.44 0.84
C THR A 222 6.39 2.15 -0.50
N THR A 223 6.81 1.49 -1.58
CA THR A 223 6.86 2.10 -2.92
C THR A 223 5.50 2.05 -3.62
N PHE A 224 4.77 0.95 -3.50
CA PHE A 224 3.53 0.71 -4.25
C PHE A 224 2.26 0.71 -3.40
N ARG A 225 2.39 0.73 -2.06
CA ARG A 225 1.26 0.76 -1.11
C ARG A 225 0.13 -0.20 -1.51
N PRO A 226 0.40 -1.51 -1.64
CA PRO A 226 -0.54 -2.45 -2.21
C PRO A 226 -1.69 -2.78 -1.26
N ARG A 227 -2.87 -3.07 -1.81
CA ARG A 227 -3.99 -3.62 -1.03
C ARG A 227 -3.76 -5.07 -0.62
N TYR A 228 -3.19 -5.87 -1.53
CA TYR A 228 -2.82 -7.26 -1.27
C TYR A 228 -1.32 -7.48 -1.49
N LEU A 229 -0.70 -8.21 -0.57
CA LEU A 229 0.67 -8.68 -0.71
C LEU A 229 0.66 -10.20 -0.81
N VAL A 230 1.22 -10.76 -1.88
CA VAL A 230 1.13 -12.18 -2.17
C VAL A 230 2.52 -12.74 -2.36
N MET A 231 2.85 -13.82 -1.65
CA MET A 231 4.04 -14.59 -1.97
C MET A 231 3.66 -15.87 -2.72
N LEU A 232 4.27 -16.06 -3.88
CA LEU A 232 4.17 -17.24 -4.72
C LEU A 232 5.50 -17.95 -4.78
N GLY A 233 5.48 -19.21 -5.19
CA GLY A 233 6.70 -20.00 -5.34
C GLY A 233 6.54 -21.45 -4.97
N ILE A 234 7.65 -22.03 -4.52
CA ILE A 234 7.76 -23.46 -4.21
C ILE A 234 8.06 -23.72 -2.74
N THR A 235 7.76 -24.91 -2.26
CA THR A 235 7.98 -25.35 -0.88
C THR A 235 8.23 -26.85 -0.81
N ALA A 236 8.96 -27.29 0.22
CA ALA A 236 9.01 -28.69 0.58
C ALA A 236 7.73 -29.09 1.32
N GLY A 237 7.09 -30.19 0.90
CA GLY A 237 5.93 -30.77 1.57
C GLY A 237 6.33 -31.70 2.71
N ILE A 238 5.42 -31.94 3.64
CA ILE A 238 5.59 -33.00 4.65
C ILE A 238 5.01 -34.30 4.08
N SER A 239 5.88 -35.30 3.89
CA SER A 239 5.47 -36.62 3.36
C SER A 239 4.31 -37.23 4.16
N GLY A 240 3.29 -37.70 3.44
CA GLY A 240 2.04 -38.23 4.00
C GLY A 240 1.02 -37.18 4.46
N GLN A 241 1.29 -35.88 4.31
CA GLN A 241 0.30 -34.81 4.53
C GLN A 241 -0.15 -34.14 3.22
N VAL A 242 0.74 -34.07 2.23
CA VAL A 242 0.55 -33.39 0.95
C VAL A 242 1.18 -34.22 -0.18
N GLU A 243 0.74 -33.98 -1.41
CA GLU A 243 1.27 -34.61 -2.62
C GLU A 243 2.11 -33.61 -3.43
N MET A 244 2.96 -34.11 -4.32
CA MET A 244 3.74 -33.26 -5.23
C MET A 244 2.83 -32.35 -6.07
N GLY A 245 3.16 -31.07 -6.10
CA GLY A 245 2.39 -30.02 -6.78
C GLY A 245 1.15 -29.55 -6.03
N ASP A 246 0.77 -30.14 -4.89
CA ASP A 246 -0.28 -29.55 -4.05
C ASP A 246 0.11 -28.12 -3.67
N ILE A 247 -0.88 -27.23 -3.70
CA ILE A 247 -0.72 -25.82 -3.35
C ILE A 247 -1.01 -25.66 -1.87
N ILE A 248 -0.02 -25.19 -1.11
CA ILE A 248 -0.16 -24.87 0.31
C ILE A 248 -0.41 -23.36 0.44
N VAL A 249 -1.54 -23.03 1.05
CA VAL A 249 -1.84 -21.67 1.52
C VAL A 249 -1.52 -21.60 3.00
N ALA A 250 -0.57 -20.74 3.36
CA ALA A 250 -0.04 -20.65 4.72
C ALA A 250 -1.09 -20.11 5.70
N ASP A 251 -1.43 -20.92 6.70
CA ASP A 251 -2.32 -20.56 7.81
C ASP A 251 -2.11 -21.53 9.00
N PRO A 252 -1.28 -21.19 10.01
CA PRO A 252 -0.37 -20.03 10.10
C PRO A 252 0.98 -20.23 9.40
N SER A 253 1.82 -19.19 9.44
CA SER A 253 3.27 -19.31 9.20
C SER A 253 4.10 -18.87 10.42
N TRP A 254 5.27 -19.48 10.61
CA TRP A 254 6.20 -19.17 11.71
C TRP A 254 7.66 -19.49 11.35
N ASP A 255 8.60 -18.87 12.04
CA ASP A 255 10.02 -19.23 11.99
C ASP A 255 10.30 -20.44 12.88
N TYR A 256 10.60 -21.60 12.29
CA TYR A 256 10.87 -22.83 13.05
C TYR A 256 12.22 -22.79 13.78
N GLY A 257 13.10 -21.86 13.42
CA GLY A 257 14.39 -21.62 14.07
C GLY A 257 14.28 -20.74 15.30
N ASN A 258 13.11 -20.15 15.59
CA ASN A 258 12.93 -19.25 16.72
C ASN A 258 12.86 -20.02 18.05
N GLY A 259 13.82 -19.77 18.93
CA GLY A 259 13.91 -20.41 20.24
C GLY A 259 15.32 -20.38 20.82
N LYS A 260 15.55 -21.20 21.84
CA LYS A 260 16.85 -21.30 22.54
C LYS A 260 17.45 -22.69 22.34
N ARG A 261 18.64 -22.75 21.75
CA ARG A 261 19.48 -23.97 21.74
C ARG A 261 20.32 -24.03 23.02
N THR A 262 20.33 -25.18 23.68
CA THR A 262 21.14 -25.41 24.88
C THR A 262 21.50 -26.88 25.03
N LEU A 263 22.23 -27.24 26.08
CA LEU A 263 22.58 -28.61 26.43
C LEU A 263 21.78 -29.02 27.66
N SER A 264 21.12 -30.18 27.62
CA SER A 264 20.63 -30.87 28.81
C SER A 264 21.39 -32.18 28.91
N ASP A 265 22.12 -32.39 30.00
CA ASP A 265 22.97 -33.57 30.20
C ASP A 265 23.92 -33.85 29.02
N ASN A 266 24.55 -32.80 28.48
CA ASN A 266 25.39 -32.83 27.27
C ASN A 266 24.68 -33.23 25.96
N VAL A 267 23.36 -33.35 25.97
CA VAL A 267 22.54 -33.57 24.77
C VAL A 267 22.04 -32.22 24.24
N PRO A 268 22.26 -31.89 22.95
CA PRO A 268 21.67 -30.69 22.33
C PRO A 268 20.14 -30.73 22.36
N ILE A 269 19.52 -29.70 22.94
CA ILE A 269 18.08 -29.50 22.97
C ILE A 269 17.73 -28.12 22.41
N PHE A 270 16.64 -28.05 21.67
CA PHE A 270 16.06 -26.80 21.19
C PHE A 270 14.73 -26.51 21.88
N TYR A 271 14.69 -25.47 22.70
CA TYR A 271 13.45 -24.95 23.28
C TYR A 271 12.81 -23.97 22.29
N ALA A 272 11.89 -24.48 21.47
CA ALA A 272 11.17 -23.69 20.47
C ALA A 272 10.26 -22.65 21.13
N ALA A 273 10.23 -21.45 20.58
CA ALA A 273 9.34 -20.36 21.00
C ALA A 273 8.71 -19.67 19.77
N PRO A 274 8.00 -20.42 18.89
CA PRO A 274 7.56 -19.89 17.61
C PRO A 274 6.48 -18.83 17.78
N HIS A 275 6.68 -17.68 17.12
CA HIS A 275 5.62 -16.70 16.89
C HIS A 275 4.88 -17.02 15.59
N GLN A 276 3.57 -17.27 15.68
CA GLN A 276 2.75 -17.70 14.55
C GLN A 276 1.88 -16.56 14.05
N ILE A 277 1.90 -16.31 12.73
CA ILE A 277 1.07 -15.30 12.08
C ILE A 277 0.01 -16.03 11.24
N ASN A 278 -1.26 -15.77 11.53
CA ASN A 278 -2.41 -16.39 10.87
C ASN A 278 -2.79 -15.66 9.58
N LEU A 279 -3.44 -16.38 8.67
CA LEU A 279 -4.10 -15.76 7.52
C LEU A 279 -5.34 -14.97 7.98
N GLU A 280 -5.56 -13.79 7.38
CA GLU A 280 -6.72 -12.95 7.68
C GLU A 280 -8.04 -13.68 7.33
N GLY A 281 -9.06 -13.58 8.20
CA GLY A 281 -10.31 -14.31 8.06
C GLY A 281 -11.05 -14.10 6.73
N PHE A 282 -11.01 -12.88 6.18
CA PHE A 282 -11.65 -12.57 4.90
C PHE A 282 -10.95 -13.26 3.72
N LEU A 283 -9.61 -13.22 3.68
CA LEU A 283 -8.82 -13.95 2.68
C LEU A 283 -8.97 -15.46 2.84
N LYS A 284 -8.94 -15.95 4.08
CA LYS A 284 -9.14 -17.38 4.40
C LYS A 284 -10.45 -17.91 3.83
N ALA A 285 -11.55 -17.18 3.96
CA ALA A 285 -12.84 -17.58 3.40
C ALA A 285 -12.83 -17.68 1.87
N LYS A 286 -12.19 -16.71 1.18
CA LYS A 286 -12.06 -16.74 -0.29
C LYS A 286 -11.15 -17.88 -0.77
N LEU A 287 -10.01 -18.08 -0.12
CA LEU A 287 -9.06 -19.15 -0.44
C LEU A 287 -9.64 -20.54 -0.15
N ALA A 288 -10.49 -20.68 0.86
CA ALA A 288 -11.25 -21.91 1.12
C ALA A 288 -12.29 -22.21 0.03
N ARG A 289 -12.83 -21.20 -0.66
CA ARG A 289 -13.71 -21.43 -1.82
C ARG A 289 -12.91 -21.90 -3.03
N LEU A 290 -11.71 -21.36 -3.23
CA LEU A 290 -10.79 -21.83 -4.28
C LEU A 290 -10.43 -23.31 -4.08
N SER A 291 -10.18 -23.76 -2.84
CA SER A 291 -9.84 -25.16 -2.57
C SER A 291 -10.97 -26.15 -2.83
N GLN A 292 -12.22 -25.67 -2.93
CA GLN A 292 -13.39 -26.48 -3.25
C GLN A 292 -13.66 -26.57 -4.77
N ASP A 293 -13.02 -25.74 -5.59
CA ASP A 293 -13.21 -25.70 -7.05
C ASP A 293 -12.33 -26.75 -7.76
N SER A 294 -12.65 -28.02 -7.54
CA SER A 294 -11.92 -29.16 -8.12
C SER A 294 -11.88 -29.14 -9.65
N GLY A 295 -12.91 -28.60 -10.30
CA GLY A 295 -12.95 -28.42 -11.75
C GLY A 295 -11.90 -27.44 -12.25
N ALA A 296 -11.76 -26.29 -11.59
CA ALA A 296 -10.75 -25.32 -11.96
C ALA A 296 -9.31 -25.81 -11.65
N LEU A 297 -9.11 -26.52 -10.55
CA LEU A 297 -7.82 -27.14 -10.24
C LEU A 297 -7.45 -28.24 -11.25
N ALA A 298 -8.41 -29.07 -11.65
CA ALA A 298 -8.20 -30.06 -12.72
C ALA A 298 -7.85 -29.39 -14.06
N ALA A 299 -8.46 -28.24 -14.36
CA ALA A 299 -8.14 -27.47 -15.56
C ALA A 299 -6.71 -26.91 -15.53
N ILE A 300 -6.23 -26.38 -14.39
CA ILE A 300 -4.83 -25.95 -14.21
C ILE A 300 -3.90 -27.14 -14.47
N ARG A 301 -4.12 -28.25 -13.78
CA ARG A 301 -3.33 -29.48 -13.94
C ARG A 301 -3.26 -29.94 -15.40
N SER A 302 -4.39 -29.91 -16.12
CA SER A 302 -4.49 -30.43 -17.50
C SER A 302 -3.68 -29.63 -18.53
N LYS A 303 -3.31 -28.38 -18.22
CA LYS A 303 -2.52 -27.51 -19.10
C LYS A 303 -1.02 -27.72 -18.98
N TRP A 304 -0.56 -28.50 -18.00
CA TRP A 304 0.84 -28.88 -17.89
C TRP A 304 1.21 -29.90 -19.00
N PRO A 305 2.31 -29.71 -19.75
CA PRO A 305 2.60 -30.49 -20.96
C PRO A 305 3.00 -31.96 -20.69
N THR A 306 3.39 -32.31 -19.47
CA THR A 306 3.86 -33.67 -19.14
C THR A 306 2.70 -34.67 -19.04
N LYS A 307 2.95 -35.94 -19.40
CA LYS A 307 1.97 -37.03 -19.25
C LYS A 307 1.69 -37.31 -17.77
N CYS A 308 0.49 -36.96 -17.31
CA CYS A 308 -0.07 -37.32 -16.01
C CYS A 308 0.61 -36.68 -14.78
N PRO A 309 0.55 -35.33 -14.64
CA PRO A 309 0.94 -34.68 -13.38
C PRO A 309 0.08 -35.20 -12.20
N PRO A 310 0.55 -35.11 -10.95
CA PRO A 310 -0.25 -35.46 -9.77
C PRO A 310 -1.59 -34.72 -9.71
N LEU A 311 -2.56 -35.24 -8.95
CA LEU A 311 -3.82 -34.52 -8.70
C LEU A 311 -3.51 -33.22 -7.95
N LEU A 312 -4.08 -32.11 -8.42
CA LEU A 312 -3.82 -30.79 -7.86
C LEU A 312 -4.86 -30.45 -6.80
N SER A 313 -4.41 -30.20 -5.56
CA SER A 313 -5.26 -29.72 -4.47
C SER A 313 -4.75 -28.40 -3.90
N VAL A 314 -5.64 -27.61 -3.33
CA VAL A 314 -5.25 -26.45 -2.51
C VAL A 314 -5.52 -26.78 -1.04
N ARG A 315 -4.50 -26.67 -0.20
CA ARG A 315 -4.56 -26.99 1.23
C ARG A 315 -4.21 -25.76 2.04
N LEU A 316 -5.16 -25.29 2.82
CA LEU A 316 -4.92 -24.23 3.80
C LEU A 316 -4.37 -24.89 5.06
N GLY A 317 -3.17 -24.49 5.48
CA GLY A 317 -2.59 -25.03 6.70
C GLY A 317 -1.20 -24.51 7.04
N PRO A 318 -0.63 -25.00 8.14
CA PRO A 318 0.58 -24.46 8.72
C PRO A 318 1.81 -24.65 7.80
N LEU A 319 2.55 -23.56 7.56
CA LEU A 319 3.74 -23.52 6.70
C LEU A 319 4.93 -22.90 7.48
N ALA A 320 5.96 -23.70 7.73
CA ALA A 320 7.11 -23.27 8.52
C ALA A 320 8.20 -22.64 7.65
N SER A 321 8.80 -21.54 8.12
CA SER A 321 9.92 -20.86 7.47
C SER A 321 11.21 -21.05 8.26
N GLY A 322 12.35 -21.09 7.59
CA GLY A 322 13.64 -21.00 8.26
C GLY A 322 14.80 -20.64 7.35
N ALA A 323 16.01 -20.58 7.91
CA ALA A 323 17.18 -20.05 7.20
C ALA A 323 17.95 -21.09 6.36
N ALA A 324 17.56 -22.36 6.42
CA ALA A 324 18.28 -23.46 5.78
C ALA A 324 17.35 -24.33 4.94
N VAL A 325 17.89 -24.82 3.81
CA VAL A 325 17.31 -25.92 3.04
C VAL A 325 17.47 -27.20 3.86
N LEU A 326 16.41 -27.99 3.98
CA LEU A 326 16.37 -29.17 4.83
C LEU A 326 16.45 -30.46 4.01
N GLU A 327 17.38 -31.33 4.40
CA GLU A 327 17.51 -32.71 3.92
C GLU A 327 17.58 -33.72 5.09
N ASP A 328 17.65 -33.22 6.33
CA ASP A 328 17.79 -34.02 7.53
C ASP A 328 16.41 -34.31 8.15
N PRO A 329 15.93 -35.57 8.12
CA PRO A 329 14.63 -35.93 8.67
C PRO A 329 14.49 -35.64 10.17
N SER A 330 15.60 -35.57 10.93
CA SER A 330 15.57 -35.26 12.35
C SER A 330 15.14 -33.80 12.61
N ILE A 331 15.53 -32.87 11.74
CA ILE A 331 15.10 -31.47 11.82
C ILE A 331 13.61 -31.38 11.48
N THR A 332 13.18 -32.04 10.41
CA THR A 332 11.77 -32.11 10.01
C THR A 332 10.89 -32.71 11.11
N ALA A 333 11.38 -33.73 11.82
CA ALA A 333 10.69 -34.30 12.99
C ALA A 333 10.50 -33.26 14.11
N GLY A 334 11.55 -32.51 14.45
CA GLY A 334 11.46 -31.42 15.44
C GLY A 334 10.49 -30.31 15.04
N ILE A 335 10.38 -29.98 13.74
CA ILE A 335 9.40 -29.00 13.24
C ILE A 335 7.96 -29.52 13.40
N ARG A 336 7.73 -30.82 13.18
CA ARG A 336 6.41 -31.45 13.39
C ARG A 336 5.98 -31.44 14.86
N GLU A 337 6.92 -31.45 15.79
CA GLU A 337 6.63 -31.29 17.22
C GLU A 337 6.17 -29.86 17.56
N GLN A 338 6.68 -28.84 16.85
CA GLN A 338 6.24 -27.45 17.02
C GLN A 338 4.80 -27.26 16.54
N HIS A 339 4.40 -27.93 15.45
CA HIS A 339 3.03 -27.90 14.98
C HIS A 339 2.64 -29.22 14.29
N ARG A 340 1.83 -30.05 14.96
CA ARG A 340 1.44 -31.41 14.51
C ARG A 340 0.89 -31.49 13.08
N LYS A 341 0.20 -30.44 12.60
CA LYS A 341 -0.44 -30.38 11.27
C LYS A 341 0.37 -29.61 10.22
N VAL A 342 1.67 -29.39 10.44
CA VAL A 342 2.52 -28.73 9.44
C VAL A 342 2.42 -29.43 8.09
N LEU A 343 2.19 -28.66 7.04
CA LEU A 343 2.01 -29.16 5.68
C LEU A 343 3.27 -29.01 4.83
N GLY A 344 4.08 -27.99 5.11
CA GLY A 344 5.30 -27.73 4.36
C GLY A 344 6.32 -26.90 5.14
N ILE A 345 7.51 -26.83 4.56
CA ILE A 345 8.65 -26.08 5.06
C ILE A 345 9.27 -25.31 3.89
N GLU A 346 9.64 -24.06 4.12
CA GLU A 346 10.28 -23.18 3.14
C GLU A 346 11.15 -22.13 3.86
N MET A 347 11.54 -21.06 3.17
CA MET A 347 12.58 -20.15 3.65
C MET A 347 12.15 -18.67 3.78
N GLU A 348 10.89 -18.29 3.51
CA GLU A 348 10.52 -16.88 3.33
C GLU A 348 9.13 -16.46 3.87
N ALA A 349 8.13 -17.35 3.90
CA ALA A 349 6.72 -17.01 4.09
C ALA A 349 6.48 -16.17 5.35
N TYR A 350 7.04 -16.60 6.49
CA TYR A 350 6.94 -15.90 7.77
C TYR A 350 7.44 -14.45 7.68
N ALA A 351 8.51 -14.20 6.91
CA ALA A 351 9.09 -12.87 6.77
C ALA A 351 8.18 -11.93 5.96
N VAL A 352 7.46 -12.45 4.96
CA VAL A 352 6.47 -11.67 4.20
C VAL A 352 5.26 -11.35 5.06
N PHE A 353 4.78 -12.31 5.86
CA PHE A 353 3.72 -12.07 6.85
C PHE A 353 4.13 -11.02 7.88
N ALA A 354 5.33 -11.15 8.45
CA ALA A 354 5.86 -10.21 9.45
C ALA A 354 6.02 -8.79 8.86
N ALA A 355 6.55 -8.66 7.64
CA ALA A 355 6.67 -7.38 6.96
C ALA A 355 5.31 -6.69 6.76
N ALA A 356 4.29 -7.43 6.33
CA ALA A 356 2.93 -6.89 6.19
C ALA A 356 2.30 -6.50 7.54
N GLN A 357 2.52 -7.30 8.59
CA GLN A 357 2.00 -7.02 9.93
C GLN A 357 2.66 -5.79 10.58
N GLU A 358 3.95 -5.58 10.34
CA GLU A 358 4.73 -4.45 10.90
C GLU A 358 4.74 -3.20 10.00
N ALA A 359 4.12 -3.27 8.82
CA ALA A 359 4.06 -2.15 7.89
C ALA A 359 3.32 -0.92 8.44
N SER A 360 3.71 0.27 7.98
CA SER A 360 2.96 1.50 8.19
C SER A 360 1.57 1.43 7.54
N LEU A 361 0.60 2.20 8.07
CA LEU A 361 -0.76 2.21 7.54
C LEU A 361 -0.86 2.87 6.13
N PRO A 362 -1.77 2.37 5.26
CA PRO A 362 -2.58 1.17 5.44
C PRO A 362 -1.74 -0.09 5.21
N LYS A 363 -1.98 -1.12 6.04
CA LYS A 363 -1.30 -2.42 5.91
C LYS A 363 -1.93 -3.22 4.77
N PRO A 364 -1.14 -3.93 3.94
CA PRO A 364 -1.69 -4.85 2.95
C PRO A 364 -2.31 -6.07 3.64
N SER A 365 -3.38 -6.62 3.08
CA SER A 365 -3.83 -7.98 3.40
C SER A 365 -2.87 -8.97 2.73
N VAL A 366 -2.23 -9.82 3.52
CA VAL A 366 -1.16 -10.72 3.05
C VAL A 366 -1.61 -12.17 2.98
N PHE A 367 -1.17 -12.90 1.95
CA PHE A 367 -1.24 -14.36 1.92
C PHE A 367 -0.06 -14.97 1.16
N VAL A 368 0.25 -16.23 1.48
CA VAL A 368 1.29 -17.02 0.81
C VAL A 368 0.65 -18.25 0.20
N MET A 369 0.96 -18.52 -1.07
CA MET A 369 0.44 -19.65 -1.84
C MET A 369 1.60 -20.31 -2.60
N LYS A 370 2.18 -21.36 -2.04
CA LYS A 370 3.36 -22.06 -2.61
C LYS A 370 3.01 -23.51 -2.93
N SER A 371 3.56 -24.06 -4.00
CA SER A 371 3.32 -25.46 -4.38
C SER A 371 4.45 -26.39 -3.96
N VAL A 372 4.11 -27.64 -3.64
CA VAL A 372 5.06 -28.66 -3.22
C VAL A 372 5.95 -29.10 -4.39
N CYS A 373 7.28 -28.97 -4.24
CA CYS A 373 8.26 -29.44 -5.23
C CYS A 373 9.11 -30.64 -4.75
N ASP A 374 9.26 -30.83 -3.45
CA ASP A 374 10.01 -31.92 -2.82
C ASP A 374 9.44 -32.26 -1.43
N PHE A 375 10.04 -33.19 -0.70
CA PHE A 375 9.61 -33.60 0.64
C PHE A 375 10.66 -33.37 1.74
N ALA A 376 11.66 -32.51 1.51
CA ALA A 376 12.78 -32.23 2.42
C ALA A 376 13.53 -33.50 2.87
N ASP A 377 13.75 -34.44 1.95
CA ASP A 377 14.50 -35.67 2.15
C ASP A 377 15.73 -35.75 1.21
N VAL A 378 16.52 -36.81 1.38
CA VAL A 378 17.76 -37.02 0.62
C VAL A 378 17.54 -37.36 -0.86
N ASP A 379 16.31 -37.76 -1.23
CA ASP A 379 15.97 -38.21 -2.57
C ASP A 379 15.42 -37.08 -3.46
N LYS A 380 15.57 -35.82 -3.02
CA LYS A 380 15.07 -34.65 -3.73
C LYS A 380 15.64 -34.54 -5.14
N ASP A 381 14.76 -34.28 -6.11
CA ASP A 381 15.12 -33.90 -7.47
C ASP A 381 14.49 -32.54 -7.83
N ASP A 382 15.12 -31.81 -8.74
CA ASP A 382 14.65 -30.49 -9.15
C ASP A 382 13.58 -30.56 -10.26
N SER A 383 13.13 -31.76 -10.64
CA SER A 383 12.26 -31.97 -11.81
C SER A 383 10.86 -31.39 -11.64
N MET A 384 10.43 -31.23 -10.39
CA MET A 384 9.10 -30.75 -10.02
C MET A 384 9.04 -29.24 -9.77
N GLN A 385 10.17 -28.54 -9.73
CA GLN A 385 10.20 -27.10 -9.40
C GLN A 385 9.41 -26.26 -10.42
N ASP A 386 9.56 -26.54 -11.71
CA ASP A 386 8.83 -25.82 -12.76
C ASP A 386 7.31 -26.06 -12.67
N TYR A 387 6.91 -27.31 -12.36
CA TYR A 387 5.49 -27.65 -12.18
C TYR A 387 4.90 -26.99 -10.92
N ALA A 388 5.65 -26.97 -9.83
CA ALA A 388 5.25 -26.31 -8.59
C ALA A 388 5.13 -24.79 -8.80
N ALA A 389 6.12 -24.15 -9.41
CA ALA A 389 6.06 -22.72 -9.74
C ALA A 389 4.86 -22.40 -10.65
N TYR A 390 4.61 -23.22 -11.68
CA TYR A 390 3.46 -23.10 -12.56
C TYR A 390 2.13 -23.19 -11.81
N THR A 391 1.94 -24.22 -10.98
CA THR A 391 0.66 -24.45 -10.27
C THR A 391 0.37 -23.35 -9.24
N SER A 392 1.40 -22.85 -8.54
CA SER A 392 1.30 -21.69 -7.65
C SER A 392 0.84 -20.44 -8.41
N ALA A 393 1.51 -20.10 -9.52
CA ALA A 393 1.17 -18.95 -10.35
C ALA A 393 -0.23 -19.06 -11.00
N ALA A 394 -0.58 -20.25 -11.51
CA ALA A 394 -1.87 -20.49 -12.16
C ALA A 394 -3.05 -20.46 -11.17
N ALA A 395 -2.86 -20.96 -9.94
CA ALA A 395 -3.86 -20.85 -8.89
C ALA A 395 -4.03 -19.42 -8.40
N PHE A 396 -2.94 -18.64 -8.33
CA PHE A 396 -3.00 -17.21 -8.06
C PHE A 396 -3.77 -16.44 -9.14
N LYS A 397 -3.49 -16.69 -10.43
CA LYS A 397 -4.27 -16.11 -11.55
C LYS A 397 -5.76 -16.36 -11.36
N LEU A 398 -6.13 -17.62 -11.10
CA LEU A 398 -7.51 -18.03 -10.88
C LEU A 398 -8.12 -17.35 -9.66
N PHE A 399 -7.36 -17.23 -8.57
CA PHE A 399 -7.80 -16.56 -7.35
C PHE A 399 -8.11 -15.08 -7.62
N LEU A 400 -7.18 -14.40 -8.30
CA LEU A 400 -7.28 -12.98 -8.58
C LEU A 400 -8.47 -12.68 -9.48
N GLU A 401 -8.62 -13.41 -10.59
CA GLU A 401 -9.70 -13.22 -11.58
C GLU A 401 -11.10 -13.59 -11.06
N LYS A 402 -11.19 -14.42 -10.01
CA LYS A 402 -12.49 -14.91 -9.48
C LYS A 402 -12.93 -14.29 -8.16
N PHE A 403 -12.00 -13.88 -7.30
CA PHE A 403 -12.34 -13.58 -5.90
C PHE A 403 -11.93 -12.19 -5.43
N ILE A 404 -11.09 -11.47 -6.17
CA ILE A 404 -10.65 -10.11 -5.84
C ILE A 404 -11.35 -9.13 -6.74
#